data_AF-A0AAJ2NSC0-F1
#
_entry.id   AF-A0AAJ2NSC0-F1
#
_cell.length_a   1.000
_cell.length_b   1.000
_cell.length_c   1.000
_cell.angle_alpha   90.00
_cell.angle_beta   90.00
_cell.angle_gamma   90.00
#
_symmetry.space_group_name_H-M   'P 1'
#
loop_
_entity.id
_entity.type
_entity.pdbx_description
1 polymer ?
#
loop_
_entity_poly.entity_id
_entity_poly.type
_entity_poly.pdbx_seq_one_letter_code
_entity_poly.pdbx_strand_id
1 'polypeptide(L)'
;KNHGDDQKAKKFVTKLFKNVPVLDSGARGSTTTFVERGIGDVLIAWENEAYLALNEYKKDQFEIVNPSISILAEPPVSVVDKVAKKHGTEKVAKAYLEYL
;
A
#
# COMPACT_ATOMS: atom_id res chain seq x y z
N LYS A 1 13.34 17.99 10.43
CA LYS A 1 14.05 16.85 11.07
C LYS A 1 13.68 16.80 12.55
N ASN A 2 13.39 15.62 13.11
CA ASN A 2 12.91 15.45 14.49
C ASN A 2 14.02 15.15 15.52
N HIS A 3 15.28 14.90 15.09
CA HIS A 3 16.43 14.61 15.97
C HIS A 3 16.18 13.47 16.99
N GLY A 4 15.38 12.45 16.64
CA GLY A 4 15.04 11.35 17.54
C GLY A 4 13.99 11.68 18.61
N ASP A 5 13.26 12.79 18.47
CA ASP A 5 12.17 13.18 19.37
C ASP A 5 10.83 12.58 18.91
N ASP A 6 10.35 11.58 19.65
CA ASP A 6 9.09 10.88 19.40
C ASP A 6 7.87 11.78 19.50
N GLN A 7 7.89 12.80 20.38
CA GLN A 7 6.77 13.73 20.50
C GLN A 7 6.67 14.61 19.26
N LYS A 8 7.81 15.04 18.70
CA LYS A 8 7.83 15.77 17.43
C LYS A 8 7.37 14.89 16.27
N ALA A 9 7.76 13.62 16.24
CA ALA A 9 7.29 12.67 15.23
C ALA A 9 5.76 12.50 15.30
N LYS A 10 5.21 12.26 16.50
CA LYS A 10 3.77 12.14 16.71
C LYS A 10 3.03 13.41 16.28
N LYS A 11 3.52 14.60 16.65
CA LYS A 11 2.94 15.89 16.23
C LYS A 11 2.91 16.05 14.71
N PHE A 12 3.96 15.63 14.01
CA PHE A 12 4.00 15.67 12.54
C PHE A 12 2.96 14.73 11.93
N VAL A 13 2.92 13.47 12.37
CA VAL A 13 1.94 12.48 11.90
C VAL A 13 0.51 12.94 12.20
N THR A 14 0.23 13.50 13.39
CA THR A 14 -1.08 14.07 13.70
C THR A 14 -1.48 15.20 12.74
N LYS A 15 -0.56 16.09 12.36
CA LYS A 15 -0.85 17.14 11.37
C LYS A 15 -1.13 16.56 9.99
N LEU A 16 -0.38 15.53 9.57
CA LEU A 16 -0.63 14.81 8.32
C LEU A 16 -2.04 14.22 8.29
N PHE A 17 -2.44 13.47 9.34
CA PHE A 17 -3.76 12.86 9.41
C PHE A 17 -4.92 13.87 9.46
N LYS A 18 -4.70 15.11 9.93
CA LYS A 18 -5.72 16.17 9.85
C LYS A 18 -6.05 16.59 8.41
N ASN A 19 -5.17 16.30 7.45
CA ASN A 19 -5.39 16.56 6.03
C ASN A 19 -6.00 15.34 5.30
N VAL A 20 -6.29 14.24 6.01
CA VAL A 20 -6.83 13.01 5.40
C VAL A 20 -8.36 13.02 5.49
N PRO A 21 -9.08 13.19 4.37
CA PRO A 21 -10.54 13.27 4.39
C PRO A 21 -11.22 11.90 4.54
N VAL A 22 -10.57 10.82 4.10
CA VAL A 22 -11.13 9.46 4.06
C VAL A 22 -10.06 8.45 4.48
N LEU A 23 -10.43 7.51 5.34
CA LEU A 23 -9.63 6.35 5.73
C LEU A 23 -10.32 5.08 5.22
N ASP A 24 -10.05 4.73 3.97
CA ASP A 24 -10.58 3.50 3.36
C ASP A 24 -10.02 2.25 4.04
N SER A 25 -10.76 1.14 3.95
CA SER A 25 -10.40 -0.13 4.59
C SER A 25 -9.18 -0.84 4.00
N GLY A 26 -8.71 -0.42 2.83
CA GLY A 26 -7.53 -1.00 2.17
C GLY A 26 -7.05 -0.19 0.96
N ALA A 27 -5.82 -0.46 0.52
CA ALA A 27 -5.10 0.35 -0.47
C ALA A 27 -5.82 0.47 -1.84
N ARG A 28 -6.43 -0.61 -2.33
CA ARG A 28 -7.22 -0.56 -3.58
C ARG A 28 -8.44 0.35 -3.42
N GLY A 29 -9.10 0.33 -2.27
CA GLY A 29 -10.20 1.24 -1.95
C GLY A 29 -9.76 2.70 -1.96
N SER A 30 -8.59 3.01 -1.38
CA SER A 30 -8.00 4.36 -1.43
C SER A 30 -7.69 4.80 -2.87
N THR A 31 -7.24 3.88 -3.72
CA THR A 31 -7.00 4.15 -5.15
C THR A 31 -8.31 4.49 -5.86
N THR A 32 -9.38 3.73 -5.64
CA THR A 32 -10.72 4.06 -6.16
C THR A 32 -11.22 5.42 -5.67
N THR A 33 -11.06 5.74 -4.38
CA THR A 33 -11.44 7.03 -3.81
C THR A 33 -10.69 8.19 -4.47
N PHE A 34 -9.39 8.04 -4.70
CA PHE A 34 -8.57 9.08 -5.32
C PHE A 34 -8.84 9.20 -6.82
N VAL A 35 -8.75 8.09 -7.56
CA VAL A 35 -8.76 8.09 -9.02
C VAL A 35 -10.17 8.19 -9.60
N GLU A 36 -11.12 7.41 -9.09
CA GLU A 36 -12.48 7.35 -9.66
C GLU A 36 -13.42 8.36 -9.02
N ARG A 37 -13.29 8.60 -7.71
CA ARG A 37 -14.15 9.55 -6.99
C ARG A 37 -13.56 10.96 -6.92
N GLY A 38 -12.29 11.14 -7.28
CA GLY A 38 -11.63 12.44 -7.31
C GLY A 38 -11.48 13.08 -5.93
N ILE A 39 -11.32 12.28 -4.87
CA ILE A 39 -11.20 12.79 -3.50
C ILE A 39 -9.73 12.81 -3.08
N GLY A 40 -9.25 14.01 -2.74
CA GLY A 40 -7.89 14.27 -2.27
C GLY A 40 -6.94 14.73 -3.38
N ASP A 41 -5.89 15.45 -2.99
CA ASP A 41 -4.90 15.99 -3.93
C ASP A 41 -3.70 15.05 -4.14
N VAL A 42 -3.43 14.17 -3.16
CA VAL A 42 -2.30 13.22 -3.17
C VAL A 42 -2.75 11.90 -2.55
N LEU A 43 -2.43 10.79 -3.23
CA LEU A 43 -2.55 9.44 -2.72
C LEU A 43 -1.16 8.92 -2.29
N ILE A 44 -1.03 8.52 -1.02
CA ILE A 44 0.13 7.74 -0.57
C ILE A 44 -0.13 6.29 -0.98
N ALA A 45 0.51 5.86 -2.07
CA ALA A 45 0.25 4.57 -2.71
C ALA A 45 1.39 3.56 -2.51
N TRP A 46 1.06 2.27 -2.62
CA TRP A 46 2.04 1.26 -3.00
C TRP A 46 2.57 1.58 -4.39
N GLU A 47 3.87 1.41 -4.61
CA GLU A 47 4.50 1.75 -5.89
C GLU A 47 3.87 0.96 -7.05
N ASN A 48 3.62 -0.34 -6.88
CA ASN A 48 2.95 -1.17 -7.88
C ASN A 48 1.51 -0.72 -8.19
N GLU A 49 0.76 -0.21 -7.20
CA GLU A 49 -0.59 0.33 -7.43
C GLU A 49 -0.54 1.68 -8.15
N ALA A 50 0.47 2.52 -7.88
CA ALA A 50 0.64 3.79 -8.57
C ALA A 50 0.92 3.60 -10.07
N TYR A 51 1.82 2.67 -10.42
CA TYR A 51 2.05 2.31 -11.82
C TYR A 51 0.84 1.66 -12.47
N LEU A 52 0.10 0.82 -11.74
CA LEU A 52 -1.14 0.24 -12.23
C LEU A 52 -2.17 1.33 -12.56
N ALA A 53 -2.31 2.34 -11.69
CA ALA A 53 -3.23 3.44 -11.92
C ALA A 53 -2.89 4.24 -13.20
N LEU A 54 -1.61 4.51 -13.47
CA LEU A 54 -1.21 5.15 -14.73
C LEU A 54 -1.50 4.31 -15.97
N ASN A 55 -1.49 2.98 -15.83
CA ASN A 55 -1.74 2.06 -16.94
C ASN A 55 -3.24 1.85 -17.22
N GLU A 56 -4.05 1.74 -16.16
CA GLU A 56 -5.48 1.46 -16.25
C GLU A 56 -6.33 2.72 -16.49
N TYR A 57 -5.91 3.86 -15.93
CA TYR A 57 -6.62 5.12 -16.07
C TYR A 57 -5.98 6.00 -17.15
N LYS A 58 -6.68 7.08 -17.52
CA LYS A 58 -6.25 7.94 -18.62
C LYS A 58 -4.84 8.49 -18.33
N LYS A 59 -3.88 8.06 -19.15
CA LYS A 59 -2.54 8.65 -19.23
C LYS A 59 -2.71 10.18 -19.28
N ASP A 60 -1.94 10.88 -18.45
CA ASP A 60 -1.93 12.36 -18.31
C ASP A 60 -2.86 12.97 -17.23
N GLN A 61 -3.57 12.17 -16.42
CA GLN A 61 -4.32 12.72 -15.27
C GLN A 61 -3.53 12.73 -13.95
N PHE A 62 -2.52 11.87 -13.83
CA PHE A 62 -1.76 11.69 -12.59
C PHE A 62 -0.27 11.68 -12.87
N GLU A 63 0.49 12.09 -11.86
CA GLU A 63 1.94 11.97 -11.82
C GLU A 63 2.35 11.12 -10.62
N ILE A 64 3.43 10.34 -10.78
CA ILE A 64 4.05 9.64 -9.66
C ILE A 64 5.13 10.56 -9.09
N VAL A 65 5.02 10.85 -7.80
CA VAL A 65 6.01 11.63 -7.05
C VAL A 65 6.70 10.73 -6.03
N ASN A 66 7.97 10.42 -6.28
CA ASN A 66 8.81 9.70 -5.32
C ASN A 66 9.39 10.71 -4.30
N PRO A 67 9.05 10.60 -3.00
CA PRO A 67 9.61 11.48 -1.98
C PRO A 67 11.11 11.22 -1.81
N SER A 68 11.84 12.20 -1.27
CA SER A 68 13.29 12.08 -1.01
C SER A 68 13.65 10.97 -0.01
N ILE A 69 12.68 10.52 0.78
CA ILE A 69 12.79 9.40 1.71
C ILE A 69 11.49 8.60 1.60
N SER A 70 11.63 7.28 1.45
CA SER A 70 10.52 6.31 1.53
C SER A 70 10.90 5.18 2.49
N ILE A 71 10.06 4.14 2.57
CA ILE A 71 10.28 2.96 3.41
C ILE A 71 10.33 1.69 2.57
N LEU A 72 11.23 0.77 2.92
CA LEU A 72 11.24 -0.57 2.34
C LEU A 72 10.01 -1.33 2.85
N ALA A 73 9.19 -1.80 1.92
CA ALA A 73 8.04 -2.64 2.22
C ALA A 73 8.31 -4.05 1.66
N GLU A 74 8.26 -5.06 2.52
CA GLU A 74 8.56 -6.46 2.18
C GLU A 74 7.30 -7.31 2.40
N PRO A 75 6.47 -7.54 1.35
CA PRO A 75 5.24 -8.31 1.48
C PRO A 75 5.54 -9.78 1.85
N PRO A 76 5.14 -10.26 3.03
CA PRO A 76 5.46 -11.61 3.46
C PRO A 76 4.52 -12.65 2.83
N VAL A 77 5.03 -13.86 2.61
CA VAL A 77 4.25 -15.02 2.15
C VAL A 77 4.45 -16.20 3.08
N SER A 78 3.41 -17.04 3.25
CA SER A 78 3.48 -18.23 4.10
C SER A 78 2.41 -19.26 3.72
N VAL A 79 2.70 -20.55 3.98
CA VAL A 79 1.73 -21.63 3.85
C VAL A 79 0.87 -21.68 5.12
N VAL A 80 -0.45 -21.77 4.94
CA VAL A 80 -1.38 -21.95 6.06
C VAL A 80 -1.50 -23.44 6.40
N ASP A 81 -0.60 -23.96 7.24
CA ASP A 81 -0.43 -25.39 7.52
C ASP A 81 -1.73 -26.15 7.80
N LYS A 82 -2.59 -25.63 8.70
CA LYS A 82 -3.85 -26.28 9.09
C LYS A 82 -4.80 -26.43 7.90
N VAL A 83 -4.85 -25.44 7.02
CA VAL A 83 -5.72 -25.43 5.83
C VAL A 83 -5.13 -26.35 4.78
N ALA A 84 -3.84 -26.21 4.47
CA ALA A 84 -3.16 -27.04 3.49
C ALA A 84 -3.29 -28.54 3.83
N LYS A 85 -3.08 -28.92 5.10
CA LYS A 85 -3.29 -30.29 5.60
C LYS A 85 -4.71 -30.80 5.45
N LYS A 86 -5.69 -29.98 5.83
CA LYS A 86 -7.11 -30.34 5.72
C LYS A 86 -7.52 -30.60 4.26
N HIS A 87 -6.92 -29.89 3.31
CA HIS A 87 -7.25 -29.97 1.89
C HIS A 87 -6.29 -30.86 1.09
N GLY A 88 -5.25 -31.44 1.70
CA GLY A 88 -4.24 -32.25 1.01
C GLY A 88 -3.42 -31.47 -0.01
N THR A 89 -3.25 -30.16 0.19
CA THR A 89 -2.60 -29.23 -0.76
C THR A 89 -1.21 -28.76 -0.31
N GLU A 90 -0.59 -29.40 0.69
CA GLU A 90 0.69 -28.96 1.25
C GLU A 90 1.81 -28.91 0.20
N LYS A 91 1.91 -29.95 -0.64
CA LYS A 91 2.97 -30.04 -1.66
C LYS A 91 2.84 -28.92 -2.70
N VAL A 92 1.62 -28.70 -3.21
CA VAL A 92 1.38 -27.67 -4.23
C VAL A 92 1.49 -26.25 -3.64
N ALA A 93 1.02 -26.03 -2.42
CA ALA A 93 1.15 -24.74 -1.75
C ALA A 93 2.62 -24.38 -1.49
N LYS A 94 3.44 -25.35 -1.05
CA LYS A 94 4.88 -25.15 -0.87
C LYS A 94 5.58 -24.88 -2.20
N ALA A 95 5.32 -25.68 -3.23
CA ALA A 95 5.90 -25.48 -4.55
C ALA A 95 5.55 -24.12 -5.15
N TYR A 96 4.32 -23.63 -4.91
CA TYR A 96 3.92 -22.29 -5.34
C TYR A 96 4.76 -21.19 -4.68
N LEU A 97 4.99 -21.26 -3.35
CA LEU A 97 5.82 -20.27 -2.67
C LEU A 97 7.30 -20.35 -3.04
N GLU A 98 7.83 -21.53 -3.37
CA GLU A 98 9.20 -21.71 -3.86
C GLU A 98 9.40 -21.18 -5.29
N TYR A 99 8.32 -20.97 -6.04
CA TYR A 99 8.37 -20.42 -7.39
C TYR A 99 8.33 -18.88 -7.43
N LEU A 100 7.76 -18.25 -6.40
CA LEU A 100 7.70 -16.78 -6.27
C LEU A 100 9.09 -16.16 -6.15
#